data_AF-A0A1I1JYY0-F1
#
_entry.id   AF-A0A1I1JYY0-F1
#
_cell.length_a   1.000
_cell.length_b   1.000
_cell.length_c   1.000
_cell.angle_alpha   90.00
_cell.angle_beta   90.00
_cell.angle_gamma   90.00
#
_symmetry.space_group_name_H-M   'P 1'
#
loop_
_entity.id
_entity.type
_entity.pdbx_description
1 polymer ?
#
loop_
_entity_poly.entity_id
_entity_poly.type
_entity_poly.pdbx_seq_one_letter_code
_entity_poly.pdbx_strand_id
1 'polypeptide(L)'
;MNISKLSLGQKLILIGGIISIVSLFLPWVDAGILSVNGFQQQGYIVLLAFIYPVIIILNNKVLNIKGGIASLAVGIIFMFSLIKSKNTNVFGTSVNLSASGMYIMIVGLIVSIVGIIIDNKKTTN
;
A
#
# COMPACT_ATOMS: atom_id res chain seq x y z
N MET A 1 18.74 -13.59 -2.26
CA MET A 1 17.50 -14.07 -2.90
C MET A 1 17.64 -13.94 -4.41
N ASN A 2 17.31 -14.95 -5.21
CA ASN A 2 17.31 -14.83 -6.67
C ASN A 2 15.90 -14.44 -7.15
N ILE A 3 15.71 -13.18 -7.53
CA ILE A 3 14.40 -12.61 -7.91
C ILE A 3 13.77 -13.36 -9.09
N SER A 4 14.57 -13.97 -9.97
CA SER A 4 14.07 -14.72 -11.12
C SER A 4 13.29 -15.98 -10.72
N LYS A 5 13.56 -16.55 -9.54
CA LYS A 5 12.91 -17.76 -9.02
C LYS A 5 11.59 -17.50 -8.29
N LEU A 6 11.21 -16.24 -8.08
CA LEU A 6 9.98 -15.90 -7.38
C LEU A 6 8.73 -16.32 -8.17
N SER A 7 7.71 -16.78 -7.44
CA SER A 7 6.38 -17.00 -8.02
C SER A 7 5.78 -15.68 -8.53
N LEU A 8 4.78 -15.76 -9.41
CA LEU A 8 4.04 -14.57 -9.84
C LEU A 8 3.42 -13.84 -8.64
N GLY A 9 2.85 -14.56 -7.68
CA GLY A 9 2.24 -13.98 -6.47
C GLY A 9 3.27 -13.23 -5.62
N GLN A 10 4.45 -13.81 -5.40
CA GLN A 10 5.56 -13.16 -4.70
C GLN A 10 6.05 -11.92 -5.43
N LYS A 11 6.15 -11.96 -6.76
CA LYS A 11 6.51 -10.78 -7.57
C LYS A 11 5.48 -9.66 -7.42
N LEU A 12 4.20 -9.98 -7.43
CA LEU A 12 3.13 -9.00 -7.24
C LEU A 12 3.18 -8.36 -5.85
N ILE A 13 3.48 -9.11 -4.79
CA ILE A 13 3.67 -8.56 -3.44
C ILE A 13 4.83 -7.53 -3.42
N LEU A 14 5.95 -7.85 -4.05
CA LEU A 14 7.09 -6.93 -4.12
C LEU A 14 6.78 -5.72 -5.01
N ILE A 15 6.13 -5.92 -6.16
CA ILE A 15 5.70 -4.84 -7.06
C ILE A 15 4.73 -3.91 -6.34
N GLY A 16 3.76 -4.44 -5.60
CA GLY A 16 2.83 -3.64 -4.81
C GLY A 16 3.55 -2.80 -3.76
N GLY A 17 4.54 -3.37 -3.07
CA GLY A 17 5.42 -2.62 -2.16
C GLY A 17 6.20 -1.49 -2.87
N ILE A 18 6.71 -1.74 -4.07
CA ILE A 18 7.40 -0.71 -4.88
C ILE A 18 6.43 0.40 -5.30
N ILE A 19 5.21 0.05 -5.76
CA ILE A 19 4.16 1.02 -6.09
C ILE A 19 3.86 1.91 -4.88
N SER A 20 3.75 1.31 -3.69
CA SER A 20 3.54 2.03 -2.44
C SER A 20 4.70 2.97 -2.09
N ILE A 21 5.95 2.57 -2.31
CA ILE A 21 7.11 3.45 -2.14
C ILE A 21 7.06 4.62 -3.12
N VAL A 22 6.81 4.35 -4.41
CA VAL A 22 6.68 5.39 -5.45
C VAL A 22 5.56 6.38 -5.09
N SER A 23 4.45 5.89 -4.53
CA SER A 23 3.33 6.73 -4.10
C SER A 23 3.73 7.82 -3.09
N LEU A 24 4.77 7.61 -2.28
CA LEU A 24 5.22 8.59 -1.28
C LEU A 24 5.84 9.84 -1.90
N PHE A 25 6.36 9.73 -3.12
CA PHE A 25 6.92 10.85 -3.87
C PHE A 25 5.85 11.68 -4.57
N LEU A 26 4.63 11.16 -4.69
CA LEU A 26 3.51 11.83 -5.34
C LEU A 26 2.75 12.73 -4.36
N PRO A 27 1.99 13.72 -4.86
CA PRO A 27 1.06 14.50 -4.05
C PRO A 27 0.12 13.59 -3.27
N TRP A 28 0.09 13.77 -1.96
CA TRP A 28 -0.88 13.13 -1.06
C TRP A 28 -1.99 14.11 -0.67
N VAL A 29 -1.64 15.39 -0.56
CA VAL A 29 -2.61 16.48 -0.39
C VAL A 29 -2.35 17.53 -1.45
N ASP A 30 -3.42 17.99 -2.09
CA ASP A 30 -3.40 19.06 -3.07
C ASP A 30 -4.51 20.07 -2.76
N ALA A 31 -4.11 21.30 -2.46
CA ALA A 31 -4.99 22.43 -2.19
C ALA A 31 -4.95 23.47 -3.33
N GLY A 32 -4.56 23.06 -4.55
CA GLY A 32 -4.46 23.90 -5.73
C GLY A 32 -3.17 24.70 -5.80
N ILE A 33 -2.95 25.58 -4.82
CA ILE A 33 -1.74 26.45 -4.77
C ILE A 33 -0.59 25.76 -4.01
N LEU A 34 -0.93 24.85 -3.10
CA LEU A 34 0.03 24.10 -2.29
C LEU A 34 -0.23 22.61 -2.44
N SER A 35 0.84 21.87 -2.70
CA SER A 35 0.83 20.42 -2.74
C SER A 35 1.91 19.88 -1.79
N VAL A 36 1.59 18.80 -1.09
CA VAL A 36 2.51 18.10 -0.20
C VAL A 36 2.49 16.60 -0.49
N ASN A 37 3.68 16.02 -0.55
CA ASN A 37 3.85 14.62 -0.90
C ASN A 37 3.64 13.68 0.31
N GLY A 38 3.69 12.37 0.05
CA GLY A 38 3.50 11.35 1.08
C GLY A 38 4.56 11.37 2.17
N PHE A 39 5.81 11.71 1.88
CA PHE A 39 6.84 11.84 2.93
C PHE A 39 6.52 12.98 3.90
N GLN A 40 6.12 14.15 3.39
CA GLN A 40 5.73 15.29 4.23
C GLN A 40 4.48 14.99 5.07
N GLN A 41 3.60 14.12 4.60
CA GLN A 41 2.41 13.64 5.33
C GLN A 41 2.68 12.42 6.22
N GLN A 42 3.94 12.05 6.46
CA GLN A 42 4.33 10.87 7.24
C GLN A 42 3.74 9.54 6.71
N GLY A 43 3.45 9.50 5.41
CA GLY A 43 2.85 8.36 4.73
C GLY A 43 3.68 7.08 4.75
N TYR A 44 4.98 7.19 5.01
CA TYR A 44 5.88 6.04 5.16
C TYR A 44 5.45 5.10 6.29
N ILE A 45 4.65 5.56 7.26
CA ILE A 45 4.07 4.70 8.32
C ILE A 45 3.21 3.58 7.72
N VAL A 46 2.56 3.82 6.57
CA VAL A 46 1.72 2.80 5.89
C VAL A 46 2.56 1.64 5.37
N LEU A 47 3.85 1.86 5.09
CA LEU A 47 4.77 0.81 4.66
C LEU A 47 4.98 -0.27 5.73
N LEU A 48 4.68 0.01 7.01
CA LEU A 48 4.72 -0.99 8.07
C LEU A 48 3.79 -2.19 7.78
N ALA A 49 2.67 -1.96 7.07
CA ALA A 49 1.76 -3.01 6.64
C ALA A 49 2.42 -4.06 5.72
N PHE A 50 3.50 -3.68 5.02
CA PHE A 50 4.24 -4.56 4.11
C PHE A 50 5.35 -5.36 4.80
N ILE A 51 5.75 -5.01 6.03
CA ILE A 51 6.88 -5.64 6.72
C ILE A 51 6.70 -7.15 6.79
N TYR A 52 5.54 -7.60 7.27
CA TYR A 52 5.27 -9.03 7.43
C TYR A 52 5.36 -9.80 6.10
N PRO A 53 4.56 -9.48 5.05
CA PRO A 53 4.61 -10.25 3.81
C PRO A 53 5.97 -10.15 3.10
N VAL A 54 6.63 -8.97 3.10
CA VAL A 54 7.92 -8.80 2.44
C VAL A 54 9.03 -9.59 3.13
N ILE A 55 9.16 -9.52 4.45
CA ILE A 55 10.21 -10.25 5.19
C ILE A 55 10.05 -11.77 5.00
N ILE A 56 8.82 -12.28 4.99
CA ILE A 56 8.58 -13.71 4.82
C ILE A 56 9.03 -14.17 3.42
N ILE A 57 8.73 -13.39 2.37
CA ILE A 57 9.17 -13.69 1.00
C ILE A 57 10.68 -13.61 0.87
N LEU A 58 11.32 -12.57 1.42
CA LEU A 58 12.78 -12.39 1.35
C LEU A 58 13.54 -13.55 2.04
N ASN A 59 12.94 -14.15 3.06
CA ASN A 59 13.47 -15.32 3.77
C ASN A 59 13.11 -16.66 3.11
N ASN A 60 12.47 -16.67 1.93
CA ASN A 60 11.98 -17.87 1.23
C ASN A 60 11.08 -18.76 2.11
N LYS A 61 10.33 -18.17 3.05
CA LYS A 61 9.39 -18.88 3.91
C LYS A 61 8.00 -18.87 3.28
N VAL A 62 7.18 -19.85 3.66
CA VAL A 62 5.77 -19.90 3.24
C VAL A 62 5.00 -18.78 3.95
N LEU A 63 4.30 -17.96 3.18
CA LEU A 63 3.49 -16.86 3.71
C LEU A 63 2.16 -17.38 4.23
N ASN A 64 1.83 -17.07 5.48
CA ASN A 64 0.49 -17.33 6.00
C ASN A 64 -0.50 -16.34 5.37
N ILE A 65 -1.44 -16.85 4.58
CA ILE A 65 -2.45 -16.04 3.87
C ILE A 65 -3.23 -15.12 4.81
N LYS A 66 -3.67 -15.61 5.97
CA LYS A 66 -4.48 -14.83 6.92
C LYS A 66 -3.66 -13.68 7.51
N GLY A 67 -2.43 -13.96 7.95
CA GLY A 67 -1.53 -12.94 8.49
C GLY A 67 -1.13 -11.89 7.44
N GLY A 68 -0.87 -12.32 6.21
CA GLY A 68 -0.51 -11.43 5.11
C GLY A 68 -1.66 -10.49 4.75
N ILE A 69 -2.85 -11.03 4.54
CA ILE A 69 -4.05 -10.23 4.24
C ILE A 69 -4.38 -9.31 5.42
N ALA A 70 -4.35 -9.80 6.66
CA ALA A 70 -4.63 -8.96 7.83
C ALA A 70 -3.68 -7.76 7.93
N SER A 71 -2.36 -7.98 7.73
CA SER A 71 -1.38 -6.91 7.78
C SER A 71 -1.64 -5.81 6.73
N LEU A 72 -1.97 -6.19 5.50
CA LEU A 72 -2.25 -5.24 4.42
C LEU A 72 -3.63 -4.58 4.56
N ALA A 73 -4.63 -5.30 5.09
CA ALA A 73 -5.96 -4.77 5.36
C ALA A 73 -5.92 -3.64 6.40
N VAL A 74 -5.07 -3.75 7.43
CA VAL A 74 -4.81 -2.65 8.38
C VAL A 74 -4.27 -1.42 7.66
N GLY A 75 -3.35 -1.60 6.71
CA GLY A 75 -2.85 -0.51 5.86
C GLY A 75 -3.96 0.17 5.05
N ILE A 76 -4.88 -0.60 4.47
CA ILE A 76 -6.03 -0.06 3.72
C ILE A 76 -6.96 0.75 4.64
N ILE A 77 -7.30 0.21 5.82
CA ILE A 77 -8.15 0.90 6.80
C ILE A 77 -7.51 2.23 7.21
N PHE A 78 -6.20 2.22 7.48
CA PHE A 78 -5.45 3.42 7.81
C PHE A 78 -5.46 4.45 6.66
N MET A 79 -5.31 4.01 5.41
CA MET A 79 -5.41 4.90 4.24
C MET A 79 -6.79 5.55 4.11
N PHE A 80 -7.87 4.82 4.33
CA PHE A 80 -9.22 5.41 4.32
C PHE A 80 -9.41 6.43 5.44
N SER A 81 -8.85 6.18 6.62
CA SER A 81 -8.83 7.15 7.72
C SER A 81 -8.09 8.43 7.34
N LEU A 82 -6.90 8.30 6.71
CA LEU A 82 -6.13 9.43 6.21
C LEU A 82 -6.90 10.23 5.16
N ILE A 83 -7.48 9.59 4.14
CA ILE A 83 -8.28 10.26 3.11
C ILE A 83 -9.47 11.00 3.73
N LYS A 84 -10.16 10.38 4.69
CA LYS A 84 -11.26 11.02 5.41
C LYS A 84 -10.80 12.26 6.19
N SER A 85 -9.60 12.22 6.77
CA SER A 85 -9.00 13.35 7.49
C SER A 85 -8.64 14.55 6.59
N LYS A 86 -8.65 14.39 5.26
CA LYS A 86 -8.36 15.47 4.29
C LYS A 86 -9.60 16.19 3.78
N ASN A 87 -10.78 15.88 4.31
CA ASN A 87 -11.95 16.72 4.11
C ASN A 87 -11.80 18.00 4.94
N THR A 88 -11.90 19.15 4.29
CA THR A 88 -11.92 20.46 4.95
C THR A 88 -13.05 21.32 4.40
N ASN A 89 -13.52 22.28 5.20
CA ASN A 89 -14.56 23.20 4.77
C ASN A 89 -13.93 24.43 4.12
N VAL A 90 -14.24 24.64 2.85
CA VAL A 90 -13.82 25.81 2.06
C VAL A 90 -15.08 26.53 1.59
N PHE A 91 -15.24 27.79 2.01
CA PHE A 91 -16.42 28.63 1.70
C PHE A 91 -17.78 27.94 1.99
N GLY A 92 -17.87 27.19 3.09
CA GLY A 92 -19.10 26.49 3.49
C GLY A 92 -19.35 25.17 2.75
N THR A 93 -18.45 24.75 1.86
CA THR A 93 -18.51 23.46 1.16
C THR A 93 -17.39 22.52 1.63
N SER A 94 -17.72 21.25 1.86
CA SER A 94 -16.73 20.23 2.20
C SER A 94 -15.99 19.80 0.93
N VAL A 95 -14.67 20.00 0.90
CA VAL A 95 -13.79 19.62 -0.20
C VAL A 95 -12.76 18.63 0.31
N ASN A 96 -12.56 17.53 -0.41
CA ASN A 96 -11.50 16.58 -0.09
C ASN A 96 -10.22 16.96 -0.82
N LEU A 97 -9.15 17.18 -0.05
CA LEU A 97 -7.84 17.56 -0.57
C LEU A 97 -6.93 16.36 -0.85
N SER A 98 -7.41 15.12 -0.72
CA SER A 98 -6.61 13.93 -1.01
C SER A 98 -6.26 13.84 -2.49
N ALA A 99 -4.99 13.59 -2.78
CA ALA A 99 -4.46 13.55 -4.13
C ALA A 99 -4.02 12.13 -4.55
N SER A 100 -3.51 12.00 -5.77
CA SER A 100 -3.26 10.72 -6.45
C SER A 100 -2.36 9.76 -5.67
N GLY A 101 -1.36 10.26 -4.94
CA GLY A 101 -0.44 9.44 -4.16
C GLY A 101 -1.14 8.59 -3.09
N MET A 102 -2.19 9.10 -2.45
CA MET A 102 -2.97 8.31 -1.49
C MET A 102 -3.69 7.14 -2.15
N TYR A 103 -4.27 7.36 -3.33
CA TYR A 103 -4.95 6.30 -4.08
C TYR A 103 -3.96 5.28 -4.66
N ILE A 104 -2.77 5.72 -5.09
CA ILE A 104 -1.70 4.83 -5.59
C ILE A 104 -1.15 3.97 -4.44
N MET A 105 -1.06 4.48 -3.21
CA MET A 105 -0.73 3.68 -2.02
C MET A 105 -1.76 2.54 -1.82
N ILE A 106 -3.06 2.84 -1.95
CA ILE A 106 -4.13 1.82 -1.88
C ILE A 106 -3.98 0.78 -3.00
N VAL A 107 -3.66 1.19 -4.22
CA VAL A 107 -3.40 0.26 -5.33
C VAL A 107 -2.24 -0.68 -4.99
N GLY A 108 -1.12 -0.18 -4.44
CA GLY A 108 0.00 -1.02 -4.01
C GLY A 108 -0.38 -2.06 -2.95
N LEU A 109 -1.23 -1.68 -1.99
CA LEU A 109 -1.79 -2.59 -0.98
C LEU A 109 -2.66 -3.68 -1.62
N ILE A 110 -3.56 -3.32 -2.54
CA ILE A 110 -4.46 -4.25 -3.24
C ILE A 110 -3.67 -5.22 -4.12
N VAL A 111 -2.71 -4.72 -4.90
CA VAL A 111 -1.83 -5.54 -5.75
C VAL A 111 -1.11 -6.60 -4.90
N SER A 112 -0.68 -6.22 -3.69
CA SER A 112 -0.03 -7.16 -2.78
C SER A 112 -0.99 -8.20 -2.23
N ILE A 113 -2.23 -7.82 -1.86
CA ILE A 113 -3.27 -8.79 -1.46
C ILE A 113 -3.56 -9.79 -2.59
N VAL A 114 -3.69 -9.31 -3.83
CA VAL A 114 -3.87 -10.17 -5.01
C VAL A 114 -2.68 -11.13 -5.16
N GLY A 115 -1.45 -10.63 -4.97
CA GLY A 115 -0.24 -11.45 -4.96
C GLY A 115 -0.28 -12.57 -3.92
N ILE A 116 -0.75 -12.29 -2.70
CA ILE A 116 -0.90 -13.30 -1.63
C ILE A 116 -1.90 -14.38 -2.04
N ILE A 117 -3.05 -13.99 -2.60
CA ILE A 117 -4.10 -14.94 -3.01
C ILE A 117 -3.58 -15.86 -4.12
N ILE A 118 -2.84 -15.31 -5.09
CA ILE A 118 -2.25 -16.09 -6.19
C ILE A 118 -1.17 -17.05 -5.67
N ASP A 119 -0.30 -16.59 -4.76
CA ASP A 119 0.77 -17.44 -4.20
C ASP A 119 0.21 -18.61 -3.41
N ASN A 120 -0.82 -18.37 -2.58
CA ASN A 120 -1.46 -19.41 -1.77
C ASN A 120 -2.11 -20.51 -2.64
N LYS A 121 -2.77 -20.14 -3.74
CA LYS A 121 -3.36 -21.11 -4.68
C LYS A 121 -2.30 -22.02 -5.30
N LYS A 122 -1.08 -21.54 -5.49
CA LYS A 122 0.03 -22.34 -6.02
C LYS A 122 0.57 -23.32 -4.99
N THR A 123 0.57 -22.99 -3.70
CA THR A 123 1.07 -23.87 -2.64
C THR A 123 0.12 -25.01 -2.26
N THR A 124 -1.16 -24.90 -2.61
CA THR A 124 -2.19 -25.92 -2.30
C THR A 124 -2.45 -26.92 -3.41
N ASN A 125 -1.86 -26.73 -4.59
CA ASN A 125 -1.95 -27.63 -5.75
C ASN A 125 -0.61 -28.37 -5.94
#